data_AF-A0A936GFZ8-F1
#
_entry.id   AF-A0A936GFZ8-F1
#
_cell.length_a   1.000
_cell.length_b   1.000
_cell.length_c   1.000
_cell.angle_alpha   90.00
_cell.angle_beta   90.00
_cell.angle_gamma   90.00
#
_symmetry.space_group_name_H-M   'P 1'
#
loop_
_entity.id
_entity.type
_entity.pdbx_description
1 polymer ?
#
loop_
_entity_poly.entity_id
_entity_poly.type
_entity_poly.pdbx_seq_one_letter_code
_entity_poly.pdbx_strand_id
1 'polypeptide(L)'
;MVFLFIAAVVYFYVKYKEKIAHQQKEELRKKIEEAISEVETQKIEIVKQNEELQVRQQEDVQRRWFNEGLALFSDILRNNKESIKNLADEVLSNLVRYIGAAQGGIFVINDDNDNDLHLQLIASYAFSSEKMDMTRIEVGETLVGNCYIEMKTKYMTVFPDNYLSIESGLGKSNPKSLLFIPLKLDELIFG
;
A
#
# COMPACT_ATOMS: atom_id res chain seq x y z
N MET A 1 -40.35 83.07 6.94
CA MET A 1 -39.27 82.82 7.93
C MET A 1 -39.47 81.52 8.69
N VAL A 2 -40.56 81.31 9.44
CA VAL A 2 -40.78 80.09 10.26
C VAL A 2 -40.82 78.78 9.45
N PHE A 3 -41.51 78.75 8.30
CA PHE A 3 -41.56 77.56 7.44
C PHE A 3 -40.19 77.13 6.89
N LEU A 4 -39.35 78.10 6.49
CA LEU A 4 -38.01 77.81 5.98
C LEU A 4 -37.10 77.22 7.06
N PHE A 5 -37.26 77.69 8.31
CA PHE A 5 -36.53 77.15 9.44
C PHE A 5 -36.92 75.70 9.74
N ILE A 6 -38.23 75.39 9.75
CA ILE A 6 -38.73 74.02 9.96
C ILE A 6 -38.24 73.09 8.84
N ALA A 7 -38.31 73.51 7.58
CA ALA A 7 -37.83 72.73 6.44
C ALA A 7 -36.32 72.44 6.53
N ALA A 8 -35.51 73.43 6.95
CA ALA A 8 -34.09 73.25 7.16
C ALA A 8 -33.80 72.24 8.28
N VAL A 9 -34.49 72.33 9.42
CA VAL A 9 -34.33 71.37 10.54
C VAL A 9 -34.68 69.95 10.11
N VAL A 10 -35.79 69.77 9.38
CA VAL A 10 -36.19 68.46 8.85
C VAL A 10 -35.15 67.93 7.85
N TYR A 11 -34.68 68.78 6.94
CA TYR A 11 -33.62 68.42 5.99
C TYR A 11 -32.34 67.97 6.70
N PHE A 12 -31.88 68.74 7.68
CA PHE A 12 -30.70 68.38 8.47
C PHE A 12 -30.89 67.08 9.25
N TYR A 13 -32.07 66.86 9.82
CA TYR A 13 -32.40 65.63 10.55
C TYR A 13 -32.38 64.40 9.63
N VAL A 14 -32.98 64.49 8.43
CA VAL A 14 -32.96 63.42 7.43
C VAL A 14 -31.53 63.14 6.98
N LYS A 15 -30.78 64.17 6.58
CA LYS A 15 -29.38 64.04 6.14
C LYS A 15 -28.48 63.47 7.24
N TYR A 16 -28.72 63.85 8.49
CA TYR A 16 -28.01 63.31 9.64
C TYR A 16 -28.29 61.81 9.83
N LYS A 17 -29.56 61.38 9.72
CA LYS A 17 -29.91 59.95 9.76
C LYS A 17 -29.31 59.16 8.59
N GLU A 18 -29.33 59.69 7.38
CA GLU A 18 -28.74 59.06 6.20
C GLU A 18 -27.23 58.83 6.40
N LYS A 19 -26.52 59.80 6.96
CA LYS A 19 -25.08 59.69 7.24
C LYS A 19 -24.78 58.56 8.24
N ILE A 20 -25.55 58.47 9.32
CA ILE A 20 -25.40 57.39 10.32
C ILE A 20 -25.70 56.03 9.70
N ALA A 21 -26.78 55.92 8.93
CA ALA A 21 -27.15 54.69 8.25
C ALA A 21 -26.06 54.24 7.25
N HIS A 22 -25.42 55.18 6.54
CA HIS A 22 -24.30 54.89 5.65
C HIS A 22 -23.09 54.32 6.42
N GLN A 23 -22.72 54.95 7.54
CA GLN A 23 -21.60 54.50 8.38
C GLN A 23 -21.85 53.10 8.97
N GLN A 24 -23.06 52.84 9.49
CA GLN A 24 -23.43 51.53 10.01
C GLN A 24 -23.41 50.45 8.92
N LYS A 25 -23.84 50.79 7.70
CA LYS A 25 -23.81 49.88 6.56
C LYS A 25 -22.38 49.54 6.13
N GLU A 26 -21.47 50.52 6.13
CA GLU A 26 -20.05 50.28 5.80
C GLU A 26 -19.36 49.44 6.87
N GLU A 27 -19.61 49.72 8.16
CA GLU A 27 -19.07 48.90 9.25
C GLU A 27 -19.57 47.46 9.18
N LEU A 28 -20.87 47.26 8.91
CA LEU A 28 -21.46 45.94 8.74
C LEU A 28 -20.87 45.21 7.53
N ARG A 29 -20.66 45.90 6.40
CA ARG A 29 -20.02 45.33 5.21
C ARG A 29 -18.60 44.85 5.53
N LYS A 30 -17.81 45.68 6.22
CA LYS A 30 -16.45 45.32 6.63
C LYS A 30 -16.44 44.08 7.52
N LYS A 31 -17.33 44.01 8.51
CA LYS A 31 -17.47 42.82 9.38
C LYS A 31 -17.85 41.56 8.61
N ILE A 32 -18.72 41.67 7.60
CA ILE A 32 -19.10 40.55 6.73
C ILE A 32 -17.91 40.10 5.88
N GLU A 33 -17.16 41.04 5.29
CA GLU A 33 -15.97 40.72 4.49
C GLU A 33 -14.89 40.03 5.34
N GLU A 34 -14.64 40.52 6.56
CA GLU A 34 -13.73 39.89 7.52
C GLU A 34 -14.18 38.47 7.88
N ALA A 35 -15.47 38.29 8.20
CA ALA A 35 -16.02 36.98 8.52
C ALA A 35 -15.97 36.00 7.33
N ILE A 36 -16.21 36.47 6.11
CA ILE A 36 -16.10 35.64 4.89
C ILE A 36 -14.65 35.20 4.69
N SER A 37 -13.69 36.12 4.80
CA SER A 37 -12.26 35.83 4.65
C SER A 37 -11.77 34.81 5.70
N GLU A 38 -12.24 34.93 6.95
CA GLU A 38 -11.92 33.98 8.01
C GLU A 38 -12.48 32.57 7.70
N VAL A 39 -13.74 32.49 7.26
CA VAL A 39 -14.37 31.22 6.86
C VAL A 39 -13.67 30.58 5.67
N GLU A 40 -13.25 31.36 4.67
CA GLU A 40 -12.48 30.86 3.54
C GLU A 40 -11.12 30.30 3.97
N THR A 41 -10.43 31.00 4.87
CA THR A 41 -9.15 30.54 5.43
C THR A 41 -9.32 29.23 6.20
N GLN A 42 -10.33 29.15 7.08
CA GLN A 42 -10.63 27.93 7.83
C GLN A 42 -10.99 26.77 6.90
N LYS A 43 -11.75 27.02 5.83
CA LYS A 43 -12.10 26.00 4.84
C LYS A 43 -10.86 25.44 4.16
N ILE A 44 -9.92 26.29 3.75
CA ILE A 44 -8.66 25.86 3.12
C ILE A 44 -7.85 25.01 4.10
N GLU A 45 -7.76 25.43 5.36
CA GLU A 45 -7.04 24.69 6.40
C GLU A 45 -7.65 23.30 6.65
N ILE A 46 -8.98 23.20 6.77
CA ILE A 46 -9.67 21.93 6.95
C ILE A 46 -9.42 20.97 5.77
N VAL A 47 -9.49 21.49 4.54
CA VAL A 47 -9.21 20.67 3.34
C VAL A 47 -7.79 20.11 3.40
N LYS A 48 -6.81 20.96 3.71
CA LYS A 48 -5.41 20.56 3.84
C LYS A 48 -5.23 19.52 4.97
N GLN A 49 -5.82 19.75 6.14
CA GLN A 49 -5.76 18.82 7.26
C GLN A 49 -6.37 17.46 6.90
N ASN A 50 -7.49 17.45 6.17
CA ASN A 50 -8.12 16.21 5.72
C ASN A 50 -7.22 15.43 4.73
N GLU A 51 -6.57 16.12 3.79
CA GLU A 51 -5.62 15.49 2.87
C GLU A 51 -4.43 14.89 3.63
N GLU A 52 -3.84 15.65 4.56
CA GLU A 52 -2.75 15.15 5.42
C GLU A 52 -3.17 13.95 6.27
N LEU A 53 -4.39 13.98 6.83
CA LEU A 53 -4.95 12.87 7.59
C LEU A 53 -5.14 11.62 6.72
N GLN A 54 -5.61 11.77 5.49
CA GLN A 54 -5.76 10.64 4.57
C GLN A 54 -4.41 10.01 4.23
N VAL A 55 -3.39 10.81 3.94
CA VAL A 55 -2.03 10.32 3.70
C VAL A 55 -1.50 9.57 4.92
N ARG A 56 -1.63 10.16 6.13
CA ARG A 56 -1.22 9.51 7.38
C ARG A 56 -1.96 8.21 7.64
N GLN A 57 -3.27 8.16 7.38
CA GLN A 57 -4.05 6.93 7.55
C GLN A 57 -3.55 5.82 6.62
N GLN A 58 -3.19 6.13 5.37
CA GLN A 58 -2.62 5.16 4.45
C GLN A 58 -1.26 4.65 4.93
N GLU A 59 -0.38 5.56 5.37
CA GLU A 59 0.92 5.20 5.95
C GLU A 59 0.77 4.33 7.21
N ASP A 60 -0.19 4.65 8.08
CA ASP A 60 -0.47 3.89 9.30
C ASP A 60 -0.97 2.47 8.98
N VAL A 61 -1.81 2.32 7.94
CA VAL A 61 -2.23 0.99 7.47
C VAL A 61 -1.03 0.18 6.99
N GLN A 62 -0.15 0.78 6.17
CA GLN A 62 1.05 0.09 5.68
C GLN A 62 2.02 -0.28 6.81
N ARG A 63 2.24 0.64 7.77
CA ARG A 63 3.10 0.40 8.95
C ARG A 63 2.56 -0.70 9.84
N ARG A 64 1.24 -0.69 10.13
CA ARG A 64 0.60 -1.76 10.91
C ARG A 64 0.75 -3.10 10.22
N TRP A 65 0.42 -3.18 8.93
CA TRP A 65 0.59 -4.39 8.14
C TRP A 65 2.06 -4.87 8.14
N PHE A 66 3.04 -3.98 8.00
CA PHE A 66 4.45 -4.39 8.08
C PHE A 66 4.82 -4.95 9.46
N ASN A 67 4.40 -4.27 10.53
CA ASN A 67 4.72 -4.67 11.91
C ASN A 67 4.04 -5.99 12.32
N GLU A 68 2.78 -6.20 11.91
CA GLU A 68 2.05 -7.45 12.13
C GLU A 68 2.74 -8.62 11.43
N GLY A 69 3.16 -8.42 10.17
CA GLY A 69 3.94 -9.41 9.42
C GLY A 69 5.26 -9.71 10.12
N LEU A 70 6.01 -8.68 10.51
CA LEU A 70 7.29 -8.84 11.19
C LEU A 70 7.14 -9.62 12.51
N ALA A 71 6.10 -9.33 13.30
CA ALA A 71 5.79 -10.06 14.53
C ALA A 71 5.50 -11.54 14.24
N LEU A 72 4.61 -11.81 13.28
CA LEU A 72 4.23 -13.17 12.86
C LEU A 72 5.46 -14.00 12.44
N PHE A 73 6.27 -13.49 11.51
CA PHE A 73 7.43 -14.24 11.01
C PHE A 73 8.54 -14.36 12.05
N SER A 74 8.68 -13.38 12.95
CA SER A 74 9.61 -13.49 14.08
C SER A 74 9.22 -14.61 15.05
N ASP A 75 7.92 -14.81 15.30
CA ASP A 75 7.42 -15.91 16.11
C ASP A 75 7.64 -17.28 15.44
N ILE A 76 7.36 -17.38 14.14
CA ILE A 76 7.61 -18.60 13.35
C ILE A 76 9.08 -19.00 13.43
N LEU A 77 9.99 -18.04 13.22
CA LEU A 77 11.44 -18.27 13.30
C LEU A 77 11.90 -18.71 14.70
N ARG A 78 11.29 -18.17 15.76
CA ARG A 78 11.63 -18.55 17.14
C ARG A 78 11.19 -19.98 17.49
N ASN A 79 10.06 -20.43 16.94
CA ASN A 79 9.44 -21.70 17.31
C ASN A 79 9.96 -22.90 16.49
N ASN A 80 10.61 -22.67 15.35
CA ASN A 80 11.04 -23.71 14.41
C ASN A 80 12.57 -23.84 14.29
N LYS A 81 13.24 -24.09 15.41
CA LYS A 81 14.72 -24.15 15.45
C LYS A 81 15.33 -25.48 15.01
N GLU A 82 14.54 -26.54 14.96
CA GLU A 82 15.07 -27.92 14.86
C GLU A 82 15.08 -28.48 13.43
N SER A 83 14.29 -27.93 12.50
CA SER A 83 14.19 -28.42 11.13
C SER A 83 13.99 -27.27 10.15
N ILE A 84 14.96 -27.10 9.24
CA ILE A 84 14.88 -26.12 8.15
C ILE A 84 13.67 -26.37 7.25
N LYS A 85 13.32 -27.64 7.04
CA LYS A 85 12.16 -28.03 6.23
C LYS A 85 10.86 -27.59 6.89
N ASN A 86 10.67 -27.86 8.18
CA ASN A 86 9.46 -27.45 8.91
C ASN A 86 9.36 -25.92 8.96
N LEU A 87 10.48 -25.25 9.19
CA LEU A 87 10.54 -23.79 9.16
C LEU A 87 10.13 -23.25 7.78
N ALA A 88 10.66 -23.79 6.69
CA ALA A 88 10.34 -23.36 5.34
C ALA A 88 8.86 -23.60 4.99
N ASP A 89 8.31 -24.76 5.37
CA ASP A 89 6.88 -25.08 5.18
C ASP A 89 5.97 -24.10 5.96
N GLU A 90 6.32 -23.77 7.20
CA GLU A 90 5.55 -22.85 8.03
C GLU A 90 5.67 -21.39 7.55
N VAL A 91 6.88 -20.93 7.22
CA VAL A 91 7.13 -19.60 6.65
C VAL A 91 6.35 -19.44 5.36
N LEU A 92 6.46 -20.39 4.42
CA LEU A 92 5.81 -20.31 3.12
C LEU A 92 4.29 -20.29 3.26
N SER A 93 3.71 -21.19 4.04
CA SER A 93 2.26 -21.28 4.19
C SER A 93 1.66 -20.03 4.85
N ASN A 94 2.36 -19.43 5.81
CA ASN A 94 1.93 -18.16 6.41
C ASN A 94 2.14 -17.00 5.45
N LEU A 95 3.26 -16.94 4.72
CA LEU A 95 3.52 -15.89 3.73
C LEU A 95 2.48 -15.87 2.63
N VAL A 96 2.18 -17.03 2.02
CA VAL A 96 1.18 -17.14 0.96
C VAL A 96 -0.19 -16.66 1.45
N ARG A 97 -0.61 -17.07 2.66
CA ARG A 97 -1.86 -16.59 3.27
C ARG A 97 -1.82 -15.09 3.58
N TYR A 98 -0.70 -14.60 4.10
CA TYR A 98 -0.52 -13.23 4.54
C TYR A 98 -0.61 -12.22 3.39
N ILE A 99 -0.04 -12.56 2.23
CA ILE A 99 -0.08 -11.71 1.02
C ILE A 99 -1.28 -11.99 0.12
N GLY A 100 -2.13 -12.97 0.47
CA GLY A 100 -3.27 -13.39 -0.34
C GLY A 100 -2.89 -14.07 -1.66
N ALA A 101 -1.74 -14.74 -1.72
CA ALA A 101 -1.33 -15.53 -2.87
C ALA A 101 -2.07 -16.89 -2.91
N ALA A 102 -2.16 -17.49 -4.09
CA ALA A 102 -2.85 -18.77 -4.28
C ALA A 102 -1.97 -19.98 -3.96
N GLN A 103 -0.69 -19.93 -4.36
CA GLN A 103 0.29 -21.01 -4.22
C GLN A 103 1.69 -20.39 -4.12
N GLY A 104 2.66 -21.17 -3.65
CA GLY A 104 4.06 -20.74 -3.57
C GLY A 104 5.02 -21.91 -3.40
N GLY A 105 6.30 -21.65 -3.63
CA GLY A 105 7.39 -22.60 -3.43
C GLY A 105 8.66 -21.87 -2.99
N ILE A 106 9.49 -22.53 -2.17
CA ILE A 106 10.82 -22.05 -1.80
C ILE A 106 11.84 -23.01 -2.41
N PHE A 107 12.73 -22.45 -3.21
CA PHE A 107 13.86 -23.15 -3.79
C PHE A 107 15.14 -22.68 -3.11
N VAL A 108 16.07 -23.59 -2.87
CA VAL A 108 17.39 -23.31 -2.30
C VAL A 108 18.44 -24.00 -3.14
N ILE A 109 19.59 -23.35 -3.31
CA ILE A 109 20.73 -23.91 -4.02
C ILE A 109 21.24 -25.14 -3.27
N ASN A 110 21.39 -26.24 -4.00
CA ASN A 110 22.17 -27.39 -3.57
C ASN A 110 23.54 -27.29 -4.25
N ASP A 111 24.55 -27.06 -3.43
CA ASP A 111 25.96 -26.95 -3.78
C ASP A 111 26.80 -28.05 -3.12
N ASP A 112 26.18 -29.18 -2.72
CA ASP A 112 26.87 -30.33 -2.10
C ASP A 112 27.96 -30.91 -3.03
N ASN A 113 27.82 -30.69 -4.35
CA ASN A 113 28.76 -31.08 -5.39
C ASN A 113 28.88 -29.99 -6.45
N ASP A 114 30.09 -29.45 -6.66
CA ASP A 114 30.39 -28.41 -7.66
C ASP A 114 29.98 -28.80 -9.09
N ASN A 115 29.95 -30.09 -9.42
CA ASN A 115 29.55 -30.57 -10.75
C ASN A 115 28.04 -30.80 -10.89
N ASP A 116 27.26 -30.57 -9.83
CA ASP A 116 25.82 -30.85 -9.76
C ASP A 116 25.04 -29.71 -9.10
N LEU A 117 25.38 -28.46 -9.45
CA LEU A 117 24.74 -27.27 -8.89
C LEU A 117 23.31 -27.10 -9.40
N HIS A 118 22.32 -27.20 -8.51
CA HIS A 118 20.90 -27.10 -8.87
C HIS A 118 20.07 -26.46 -7.76
N LEU A 119 18.91 -25.92 -8.10
CA LEU A 119 17.92 -25.44 -7.14
C LEU A 119 17.00 -26.59 -6.72
N GLN A 120 16.86 -26.79 -5.42
CA GLN A 120 16.01 -27.81 -4.82
C GLN A 120 14.79 -27.17 -4.15
N LEU A 121 13.60 -27.72 -4.40
CA LEU A 121 12.36 -27.31 -3.72
C LEU A 121 12.37 -27.81 -2.27
N ILE A 122 12.44 -26.89 -1.30
CA ILE A 122 12.47 -27.24 0.13
C ILE A 122 11.12 -27.09 0.83
N ALA A 123 10.22 -26.27 0.27
CA ALA A 123 8.86 -26.08 0.75
C ALA A 123 7.92 -25.73 -0.41
N SER A 124 6.69 -26.21 -0.32
CA SER A 124 5.63 -25.88 -1.30
C SER A 124 4.29 -25.70 -0.61
N TYR A 125 3.46 -24.82 -1.15
CA TYR A 125 2.11 -24.57 -0.67
C TYR A 125 1.14 -24.57 -1.83
N ALA A 126 0.09 -25.40 -1.71
CA ALA A 126 -0.95 -25.58 -2.73
C ALA A 126 -0.41 -25.98 -4.13
N PHE A 127 0.71 -26.71 -4.18
CA PHE A 127 1.17 -27.36 -5.42
C PHE A 127 0.35 -28.63 -5.66
N SER A 128 -0.08 -28.85 -6.90
CA SER A 128 -0.74 -30.11 -7.28
C SER A 128 0.27 -31.25 -7.30
N SER A 129 -0.21 -32.49 -7.13
CA SER A 129 0.64 -33.69 -7.10
C SER A 129 1.43 -33.89 -8.41
N GLU A 130 0.90 -33.45 -9.55
CA GLU A 130 1.60 -33.44 -10.85
C GLU A 130 2.81 -32.50 -10.89
N LYS A 131 2.90 -31.53 -9.98
CA LYS A 131 4.03 -30.58 -9.89
C LYS A 131 5.10 -31.00 -8.89
N MET A 132 4.98 -32.18 -8.28
CA MET A 132 6.05 -32.74 -7.44
C MET A 132 7.32 -33.05 -8.25
N ASP A 133 7.25 -33.11 -9.58
CA ASP A 133 8.43 -33.22 -10.45
C ASP A 133 9.32 -31.95 -10.44
N MET A 134 8.83 -30.83 -9.90
CA MET A 134 9.62 -29.60 -9.69
C MET A 134 10.54 -29.67 -8.46
N THR A 135 10.87 -30.86 -7.95
CA THR A 135 11.82 -31.02 -6.84
C THR A 135 13.20 -30.47 -7.15
N ARG A 136 13.57 -30.40 -8.44
CA ARG A 136 14.88 -29.98 -8.92
C ARG A 136 14.74 -29.07 -10.14
N ILE A 137 15.49 -27.97 -10.14
CA ILE A 137 15.57 -27.00 -11.23
C ILE A 137 17.04 -26.72 -11.52
N GLU A 138 17.45 -26.91 -12.78
CA GLU A 138 18.79 -26.53 -13.21
C GLU A 138 18.94 -25.00 -13.28
N VAL A 139 20.12 -24.51 -12.89
CA VAL A 139 20.41 -23.08 -12.85
C VAL A 139 20.37 -22.52 -14.28
N GLY A 140 19.54 -21.49 -14.50
CA GLY A 140 19.39 -20.80 -15.79
C GLY A 140 18.39 -21.41 -16.79
N GLU A 141 17.81 -22.58 -16.51
CA GLU A 141 16.89 -23.22 -17.46
C GLU A 141 15.43 -22.73 -17.35
N THR A 142 15.03 -22.26 -16.17
CA THR A 142 13.65 -21.85 -15.88
C THR A 142 13.56 -20.39 -15.42
N LEU A 143 12.34 -19.86 -15.24
CA LEU A 143 12.16 -18.53 -14.64
C LEU A 143 12.71 -18.47 -13.20
N VAL A 144 12.65 -19.58 -12.46
CA VAL A 144 13.23 -19.68 -11.11
C VAL A 144 14.76 -19.67 -11.20
N GLY A 145 15.33 -20.50 -12.09
CA GLY A 145 16.78 -20.53 -12.32
C GLY A 145 17.35 -19.20 -12.82
N ASN A 146 16.60 -18.49 -13.66
CA ASN A 146 16.98 -17.15 -14.11
C ASN A 146 16.86 -16.10 -13.00
N CYS A 147 15.84 -16.18 -12.14
CA CYS A 147 15.72 -15.31 -10.96
C CYS A 147 16.92 -15.46 -10.04
N TYR A 148 17.40 -16.70 -9.86
CA TYR A 148 18.63 -16.99 -9.12
C TYR A 148 19.85 -16.32 -9.77
N ILE A 149 20.10 -16.57 -11.06
CA ILE A 149 21.26 -15.98 -11.76
C ILE A 149 21.22 -14.45 -11.74
N GLU A 150 20.07 -13.85 -12.02
CA GLU A 150 19.94 -12.40 -12.15
C GLU A 150 19.97 -11.68 -10.80
N MET A 151 19.76 -12.38 -9.68
CA MET A 151 19.61 -11.83 -8.33
C MET A 151 18.60 -10.67 -8.27
N LYS A 152 17.54 -10.76 -9.08
CA LYS A 152 16.52 -9.71 -9.24
C LYS A 152 15.11 -10.25 -9.10
N THR A 153 14.30 -9.53 -8.35
CA THR A 153 12.86 -9.78 -8.27
C THR A 153 12.20 -9.61 -9.64
N LYS A 154 11.42 -10.61 -10.06
CA LYS A 154 10.69 -10.60 -11.32
C LYS A 154 9.19 -10.72 -11.07
N TYR A 155 8.43 -9.74 -11.56
CA TYR A 155 6.96 -9.75 -11.53
C TYR A 155 6.42 -9.86 -12.96
N MET A 156 5.52 -10.81 -13.18
CA MET A 156 4.93 -11.06 -14.50
C MET A 156 3.42 -11.20 -14.42
N THR A 157 2.72 -10.52 -15.32
CA THR A 157 1.26 -10.63 -15.52
C THR A 157 0.91 -11.17 -16.91
N VAL A 158 1.91 -11.31 -17.78
CA VAL A 158 1.76 -11.79 -19.16
C VAL A 158 2.66 -13.01 -19.34
N PHE A 159 2.04 -14.14 -19.63
CA PHE A 159 2.69 -15.42 -19.91
C PHE A 159 1.75 -16.25 -20.80
N PRO A 160 2.28 -17.28 -21.51
CA PRO A 160 1.46 -18.11 -22.39
C PRO A 160 0.27 -18.75 -21.66
N ASP A 161 -0.82 -18.99 -22.40
CA ASP A 161 -1.95 -19.74 -21.86
C ASP A 161 -1.50 -21.14 -21.41
N ASN A 162 -2.02 -21.59 -20.27
CA ASN A 162 -1.68 -22.86 -19.63
C ASN A 162 -0.21 -22.98 -19.20
N TYR A 163 0.54 -21.88 -19.10
CA TYR A 163 1.91 -21.89 -18.58
C TYR A 163 2.00 -22.47 -17.17
N LEU A 164 1.03 -22.13 -16.31
CA LEU A 164 0.87 -22.66 -14.96
C LEU A 164 -0.62 -22.81 -14.67
N SER A 165 -1.01 -23.92 -14.05
CA SER A 165 -2.37 -24.13 -13.55
C SER A 165 -2.41 -24.05 -12.02
N ILE A 166 -3.40 -23.38 -11.47
CA ILE A 166 -3.80 -23.45 -10.06
C ILE A 166 -4.96 -24.42 -9.99
N GLU A 167 -4.81 -25.48 -9.21
CA GLU A 167 -5.85 -26.47 -9.01
C GLU A 167 -6.59 -26.19 -7.71
N SER A 168 -7.91 -26.28 -7.77
CA SER A 168 -8.80 -26.25 -6.62
C SER A 168 -9.73 -27.46 -6.69
N GLY A 169 -10.33 -27.84 -5.57
CA GLY A 169 -11.31 -28.93 -5.53
C GLY A 169 -12.55 -28.69 -6.43
N LEU A 170 -12.72 -27.48 -6.97
CA LEU A 170 -13.82 -27.09 -7.85
C LEU A 170 -13.41 -26.87 -9.31
N GLY A 171 -12.12 -26.99 -9.65
CA GLY A 171 -11.62 -26.80 -11.00
C GLY A 171 -10.20 -26.25 -11.08
N LYS A 172 -9.72 -26.09 -12.32
CA LYS A 172 -8.40 -25.57 -12.64
C LYS A 172 -8.50 -24.16 -13.25
N SER A 173 -7.59 -23.26 -12.89
CA SER A 173 -7.53 -21.90 -13.45
C SER A 173 -6.09 -21.41 -13.61
N ASN A 174 -5.83 -20.50 -14.54
CA ASN A 174 -4.50 -19.89 -14.68
C ASN A 174 -4.27 -18.81 -13.60
N PRO A 175 -3.04 -18.64 -13.08
CA PRO A 175 -2.71 -17.52 -12.22
C PRO A 175 -2.90 -16.20 -12.96
N LYS A 176 -3.16 -15.11 -12.23
CA LYS A 176 -3.23 -13.74 -12.78
C LYS A 176 -1.86 -13.06 -12.83
N SER A 177 -0.95 -13.49 -11.96
CA SER A 177 0.39 -12.94 -11.85
C SER A 177 1.34 -13.95 -11.23
N LEU A 178 2.61 -13.81 -11.53
CA LEU A 178 3.73 -14.58 -10.96
C LEU A 178 4.74 -13.61 -10.37
N LEU A 179 5.30 -13.97 -9.22
CA LEU A 179 6.33 -13.21 -8.53
C LEU A 179 7.47 -14.16 -8.16
N PHE A 180 8.68 -13.83 -8.59
CA PHE A 180 9.91 -14.53 -8.26
C PHE A 180 10.79 -13.58 -7.46
N ILE A 181 11.26 -14.02 -6.30
CA ILE A 181 12.09 -13.23 -5.39
C ILE A 181 13.34 -14.06 -5.09
N PRO A 182 14.56 -13.54 -5.34
CA PRO A 182 15.78 -14.24 -4.97
C PRO A 182 15.94 -14.24 -3.44
N LEU A 183 16.28 -15.40 -2.89
CA LEU A 183 16.64 -15.55 -1.49
C LEU A 183 18.12 -15.22 -1.32
N LYS A 184 18.43 -14.01 -0.85
CA LYS A 184 19.81 -13.54 -0.70
C LYS A 184 20.07 -12.83 0.62
N LEU A 185 21.31 -12.86 1.07
CA LEU A 185 21.84 -12.05 2.16
C LEU A 185 23.04 -11.26 1.61
N ASP A 186 22.90 -9.95 1.56
CA ASP A 186 23.86 -9.05 0.92
C ASP A 186 24.15 -9.46 -0.55
N GLU A 187 25.39 -9.86 -0.84
CA GLU A 187 25.84 -10.35 -2.16
C GLU A 187 25.78 -11.88 -2.30
N LEU A 188 25.42 -12.60 -1.23
CA LEU A 188 25.31 -14.06 -1.24
C LEU A 188 23.88 -14.48 -1.58
N ILE A 189 23.74 -15.30 -2.61
CA ILE A 189 22.46 -15.90 -2.98
C ILE A 189 22.36 -17.34 -2.47
N PHE A 190 21.20 -17.69 -1.94
CA PHE A 190 20.86 -19.02 -1.43
C PHE A 190 19.75 -19.69 -2.23
N GLY A 191 18.98 -18.97 -3.04
CA GLY A 191 17.84 -19.53 -3.79
C GLY A 191 17.09 -18.52 -4.63
#